data_AF-A0A965SJY0-F1
#
_entry.id   AF-A0A965SJY0-F1
#
_cell.length_a   1.000
_cell.length_b   1.000
_cell.length_c   1.000
_cell.angle_alpha   90.00
_cell.angle_beta   90.00
_cell.angle_gamma   90.00
#
_symmetry.space_group_name_H-M   'P 1'
#
loop_
_entity.id
_entity.type
_entity.pdbx_description
1 polymer ?
#
loop_
_entity_poly.entity_id
_entity_poly.type
_entity_poly.pdbx_seq_one_letter_code
_entity_poly.pdbx_strand_id
1 'polypeptide(L)'
;MSSRSPHRDTSPSSPGDDVVVGINYYAPHVSGLSITAQQVAESLVTAGYRVRVVCQRHNSDLPEHEIINGVIVERVGVIARIENGLISPSFPSRLRQRARSAKLLHLHLPMLEAGIISLLVAATPTIVTYQCDFVATNPILRSLVQRLVDKSSKVAIRRAASTVVSSRDYASHSRISSALETSIPIFPAVLNRRGGTAKFRVSTAPHFGFLGRIAPEKGLLELLEAFHLAAIPDSVLLIAGPIAESANKSFIQRVRDAAGKNPKVRILGSLPESDIPNFYASIDAFVLPSTNRLEAFGIAQAEALLCDIPVIATDLPGVRTLVRQFGHGVVIPPSDVRALSVALREVLGRTGTTRSNAALGDGVKEYVELIRRLLADVESPR
;
A
#
# COMPACT_ATOMS: atom_id res chain seq x y z
N MET A 1 -45.27 -1.22 44.19
CA MET A 1 -44.33 -2.37 44.13
C MET A 1 -44.41 -2.98 42.74
N SER A 2 -43.39 -2.77 41.92
CA SER A 2 -43.14 -3.59 40.72
C SER A 2 -41.68 -3.40 40.33
N SER A 3 -40.85 -4.33 40.79
CA SER A 3 -39.41 -4.41 40.52
C SER A 3 -39.18 -4.79 39.05
N ARG A 4 -38.47 -3.96 38.30
CA ARG A 4 -37.89 -4.36 37.02
C ARG A 4 -36.48 -4.89 37.27
N SER A 5 -36.34 -6.20 37.12
CA SER A 5 -35.06 -6.91 37.01
C SER A 5 -34.31 -6.44 35.77
N PRO A 6 -32.99 -6.17 35.83
CA PRO A 6 -32.18 -5.97 34.64
C PRO A 6 -31.82 -7.35 34.05
N HIS A 7 -32.27 -7.59 32.82
CA HIS A 7 -31.79 -8.70 32.00
C HIS A 7 -30.26 -8.63 31.89
N ARG A 8 -29.56 -9.56 32.55
CA ARG A 8 -28.17 -9.87 32.24
C ARG A 8 -28.16 -10.61 30.92
N ASP A 9 -27.60 -9.98 29.90
CA ASP A 9 -27.23 -10.61 28.64
C ASP A 9 -26.10 -11.62 28.93
N THR A 10 -26.49 -12.87 29.15
CA THR A 10 -25.57 -14.01 29.30
C THR A 10 -25.38 -14.66 27.94
N SER A 11 -24.76 -13.95 27.00
CA SER A 11 -24.16 -14.62 25.85
C SER A 11 -22.85 -15.29 26.31
N PRO A 12 -22.59 -16.55 25.92
CA PRO A 12 -21.32 -17.20 26.23
C PRO A 12 -20.21 -16.35 25.60
N SER A 13 -19.24 -15.92 26.40
CA SER A 13 -18.10 -15.12 25.97
C SER A 13 -17.48 -15.78 24.74
N SER A 14 -17.71 -15.20 23.56
CA SER A 14 -17.05 -15.65 22.34
C SER A 14 -15.55 -15.69 22.63
N PRO A 15 -14.83 -16.77 22.27
CA PRO A 15 -13.38 -16.80 22.46
C PRO A 15 -12.79 -15.52 21.85
N GLY A 16 -11.92 -14.86 22.63
CA GLY A 16 -11.30 -13.60 22.22
C GLY A 16 -10.60 -13.75 20.87
N ASP A 17 -10.54 -12.67 20.09
CA ASP A 17 -9.85 -12.69 18.79
C ASP A 17 -8.34 -12.90 19.03
N ASP A 18 -7.65 -13.72 18.23
CA ASP A 18 -6.20 -13.87 18.36
C ASP A 18 -5.50 -12.57 17.95
N VAL A 19 -5.95 -11.99 16.84
CA VAL A 19 -5.39 -10.74 16.29
C VAL A 19 -6.50 -9.75 15.98
N VAL A 20 -6.36 -8.54 16.48
CA VAL A 20 -7.17 -7.38 16.08
C VAL A 20 -6.32 -6.46 15.22
N VAL A 21 -6.79 -6.18 14.00
CA VAL A 21 -6.16 -5.24 13.06
C VAL A 21 -6.89 -3.90 13.12
N GLY A 22 -6.16 -2.81 13.37
CA GLY A 22 -6.68 -1.44 13.36
C GLY A 22 -6.19 -0.67 12.14
N ILE A 23 -7.12 -0.15 11.33
CA ILE A 23 -6.79 0.54 10.07
C ILE A 23 -7.90 1.53 9.68
N ASN A 24 -7.58 2.68 9.07
CA ASN A 24 -8.62 3.63 8.66
C ASN A 24 -9.47 3.09 7.48
N TYR A 25 -8.81 2.65 6.40
CA TYR A 25 -9.45 2.10 5.20
C TYR A 25 -9.13 0.63 5.04
N TYR A 26 -10.14 -0.16 4.69
CA TYR A 26 -10.04 -1.59 4.38
C TYR A 26 -10.79 -1.89 3.09
N ALA A 27 -10.89 -3.15 2.67
CA ALA A 27 -11.68 -3.56 1.51
C ALA A 27 -13.09 -2.90 1.51
N PRO A 28 -13.67 -2.54 0.36
CA PRO A 28 -13.12 -2.62 -1.00
C PRO A 28 -12.20 -1.44 -1.38
N HIS A 29 -11.78 -0.59 -0.43
CA HIS A 29 -10.85 0.50 -0.74
C HIS A 29 -9.49 -0.06 -1.17
N VAL A 30 -9.00 0.36 -2.33
CA VAL A 30 -7.76 -0.16 -2.93
C VAL A 30 -6.60 0.81 -2.72
N SER A 31 -5.62 0.39 -1.92
CA SER A 31 -4.36 1.08 -1.67
C SER A 31 -3.31 0.05 -1.26
N GLY A 32 -2.01 0.40 -1.33
CA GLY A 32 -0.98 -0.52 -0.82
C GLY A 32 -1.14 -0.84 0.68
N LEU A 33 -1.68 0.10 1.45
CA LEU A 33 -1.94 -0.03 2.88
C LEU A 33 -3.07 -1.04 3.15
N SER A 34 -4.22 -0.86 2.50
CA SER A 34 -5.39 -1.74 2.65
C SER A 34 -5.16 -3.12 2.05
N ILE A 35 -4.49 -3.25 0.91
CA ILE A 35 -4.15 -4.56 0.31
C ILE A 35 -3.22 -5.34 1.24
N THR A 36 -2.18 -4.70 1.79
CA THR A 36 -1.26 -5.38 2.72
C THR A 36 -1.99 -5.85 3.97
N ALA A 37 -2.82 -5.00 4.58
CA ALA A 37 -3.60 -5.38 5.74
C ALA A 37 -4.56 -6.55 5.45
N GLN A 38 -5.22 -6.52 4.29
CA GLN A 38 -6.13 -7.57 3.87
C GLN A 38 -5.41 -8.90 3.68
N GLN A 39 -4.34 -8.94 2.90
CA GLN A 39 -3.62 -10.19 2.63
C GLN A 39 -2.97 -10.79 3.88
N VAL A 40 -2.45 -9.95 4.77
CA VAL A 40 -1.91 -10.41 6.06
C VAL A 40 -3.04 -10.99 6.92
N ALA A 41 -4.18 -10.29 7.04
CA ALA A 41 -5.32 -10.77 7.81
C ALA A 41 -5.87 -12.11 7.28
N GLU A 42 -6.07 -12.23 5.96
CA GLU A 42 -6.56 -13.46 5.31
C GLU A 42 -5.56 -14.62 5.43
N SER A 43 -4.26 -14.34 5.36
CA SER A 43 -3.21 -15.36 5.53
C SER A 43 -3.11 -15.85 6.97
N LEU A 44 -3.35 -14.98 7.96
CA LEU A 44 -3.45 -15.37 9.36
C LEU A 44 -4.69 -16.25 9.60
N VAL A 45 -5.83 -15.94 8.99
CA VAL A 45 -7.02 -16.81 9.03
C VAL A 45 -6.71 -18.18 8.43
N THR A 46 -6.04 -18.21 7.28
CA THR A 46 -5.60 -19.47 6.64
C THR A 46 -4.64 -20.25 7.53
N ALA A 47 -3.82 -19.57 8.34
CA ALA A 47 -2.94 -20.18 9.33
C ALA A 47 -3.66 -20.61 10.63
N GLY A 48 -4.98 -20.47 10.71
CA GLY A 48 -5.82 -20.95 11.81
C GLY A 48 -6.11 -19.92 12.91
N TYR A 49 -5.72 -18.66 12.73
CA TYR A 49 -5.97 -17.60 13.72
C TYR A 49 -7.35 -16.96 13.53
N ARG A 50 -7.99 -16.59 14.64
CA ARG A 50 -9.20 -15.77 14.63
C ARG A 50 -8.82 -14.29 14.48
N VAL A 51 -9.10 -13.71 13.32
CA VAL A 51 -8.72 -12.32 12.99
C VAL A 51 -9.94 -11.41 12.89
N ARG A 52 -9.87 -10.26 13.57
CA ARG A 52 -10.84 -9.16 13.42
C ARG A 52 -10.16 -7.91 12.87
N VAL A 53 -10.72 -7.32 11.83
CA VAL A 53 -10.37 -5.98 11.36
C VAL A 53 -11.39 -4.98 11.89
N VAL A 54 -10.92 -3.95 12.60
CA VAL A 54 -11.73 -2.79 12.96
C VAL A 54 -11.27 -1.62 12.09
N CYS A 55 -12.18 -1.12 11.25
CA CYS A 55 -11.89 -0.03 10.32
C CYS A 55 -12.99 1.04 10.31
N GLN A 56 -12.82 2.11 9.53
CA GLN A 56 -13.83 3.15 9.39
C GLN A 56 -14.69 2.90 8.15
N ARG A 57 -16.00 3.15 8.26
CA ARG A 57 -17.02 2.95 7.22
C ARG A 57 -16.93 4.08 6.18
N HIS A 58 -15.91 4.01 5.32
CA HIS A 58 -15.55 5.04 4.34
C HIS A 58 -16.60 5.28 3.25
N ASN A 59 -17.51 4.32 3.04
CA ASN A 59 -18.71 4.44 2.22
C ASN A 59 -19.91 3.96 3.06
N SER A 60 -20.98 4.77 3.09
CA SER A 60 -22.23 4.47 3.81
C SER A 60 -22.92 3.21 3.31
N ASP A 61 -22.70 2.78 2.07
CA ASP A 61 -23.36 1.59 1.51
C ASP A 61 -22.72 0.28 2.01
N LEU A 62 -21.53 0.36 2.60
CA LEU A 62 -20.85 -0.83 3.15
C LEU A 62 -21.53 -1.30 4.43
N PRO A 63 -21.60 -2.62 4.69
CA PRO A 63 -22.16 -3.14 5.93
C PRO A 63 -21.29 -2.77 7.14
N GLU A 64 -21.91 -2.60 8.32
CA GLU A 64 -21.17 -2.35 9.56
C GLU A 64 -20.40 -3.58 10.04
N HIS A 65 -20.93 -4.76 9.75
CA HIS A 65 -20.32 -6.04 10.09
C HIS A 65 -20.42 -6.98 8.90
N GLU A 66 -19.31 -7.61 8.55
CA GLU A 66 -19.26 -8.62 7.49
C GLU A 66 -18.10 -9.58 7.73
N ILE A 67 -18.09 -10.70 7.01
CA ILE A 67 -16.96 -11.63 6.98
C ILE A 67 -16.42 -11.66 5.56
N ILE A 68 -15.14 -11.30 5.40
CA ILE A 68 -14.45 -11.31 4.10
C ILE A 68 -13.36 -12.38 4.18
N ASN A 69 -13.50 -13.45 3.41
CA ASN A 69 -12.51 -14.55 3.37
C ASN A 69 -12.14 -15.08 4.77
N GLY A 70 -13.13 -15.19 5.65
CA GLY A 70 -12.98 -15.62 7.05
C GLY A 70 -12.51 -14.54 8.04
N VAL A 71 -12.09 -13.36 7.57
CA VAL A 71 -11.75 -12.20 8.41
C VAL A 71 -13.03 -11.52 8.89
N ILE A 72 -13.17 -11.32 10.20
CA ILE A 72 -14.30 -10.59 10.80
C ILE A 72 -14.06 -9.10 10.62
N VAL A 73 -14.91 -8.41 9.88
CA VAL A 73 -14.77 -6.96 9.62
C VAL A 73 -15.82 -6.19 10.41
N GLU A 74 -15.38 -5.23 11.21
CA GLU A 74 -16.21 -4.30 11.96
C GLU A 74 -15.90 -2.87 11.49
N ARG A 75 -16.90 -2.17 10.95
CA ARG A 75 -16.78 -0.83 10.38
C ARG A 75 -17.46 0.19 11.28
N VAL A 76 -16.67 1.15 11.75
CA VAL A 76 -17.13 2.23 12.61
C VAL A 76 -17.66 3.39 11.78
N GLY A 77 -18.82 3.93 12.17
CA GLY A 77 -19.46 5.06 11.48
C GLY A 77 -18.58 6.32 11.42
N VAL A 78 -18.58 6.95 10.26
CA VAL A 78 -17.83 8.17 9.96
C VAL A 78 -18.77 9.37 10.01
N ILE A 79 -18.39 10.43 10.73
CA ILE A 79 -19.19 11.67 10.82
C ILE A 79 -18.69 12.78 9.89
N ALA A 80 -17.42 12.71 9.48
CA ALA A 80 -16.81 13.69 8.59
C ALA A 80 -15.61 13.08 7.85
N ARG A 81 -15.33 13.60 6.66
CA ARG A 81 -14.11 13.33 5.90
C ARG A 81 -13.28 14.62 5.86
N ILE A 82 -12.02 14.53 6.27
CA ILE A 82 -11.09 15.66 6.25
C ILE A 82 -9.83 15.18 5.51
N GLU A 83 -9.48 15.84 4.41
CA GLU A 83 -8.41 15.38 3.52
C GLU A 83 -8.69 13.94 3.04
N ASN A 84 -7.64 13.10 3.03
CA ASN A 84 -7.74 11.66 2.82
C ASN A 84 -8.04 10.89 4.12
N GLY A 85 -8.36 11.57 5.23
CA GLY A 85 -8.67 10.95 6.53
C GLY A 85 -10.17 10.90 6.81
N LEU A 86 -10.58 9.96 7.68
CA LEU A 86 -11.96 9.84 8.14
C LEU A 86 -12.03 10.14 9.63
N ILE A 87 -13.04 10.88 10.03
CA ILE A 87 -13.28 11.23 11.43
C ILE A 87 -14.39 10.33 11.97
N SER A 88 -14.01 9.47 12.91
CA SER A 88 -14.92 8.54 13.60
C SER A 88 -14.65 8.59 15.11
N PRO A 89 -15.39 9.39 15.89
CA PRO A 89 -15.11 9.58 17.32
C PRO A 89 -15.15 8.28 18.14
N SER A 90 -15.98 7.32 17.72
CA SER A 90 -16.10 6.00 18.36
C SER A 90 -15.01 5.01 17.93
N PHE A 91 -14.18 5.34 16.93
CA PHE A 91 -13.19 4.39 16.41
C PHE A 91 -12.10 4.03 17.45
N PRO A 92 -11.48 4.99 18.17
CA PRO A 92 -10.52 4.64 19.22
C PRO A 92 -11.12 3.78 20.34
N SER A 93 -12.35 4.06 20.77
CA SER A 93 -12.99 3.31 21.86
C SER A 93 -13.40 1.91 21.42
N ARG A 94 -13.91 1.75 20.20
CA ARG A 94 -14.26 0.44 19.61
C ARG A 94 -13.02 -0.43 19.40
N LEU A 95 -11.96 0.12 18.80
CA LEU A 95 -10.72 -0.61 18.62
C LEU A 95 -10.10 -1.00 19.97
N ARG A 96 -10.12 -0.10 20.97
CA ARG A 96 -9.70 -0.42 22.34
C ARG A 96 -10.51 -1.58 22.92
N GLN A 97 -11.83 -1.58 22.78
CA GLN A 97 -12.70 -2.64 23.29
C GLN A 97 -12.29 -4.00 22.75
N ARG A 98 -12.06 -4.11 21.43
CA ARG A 98 -11.65 -5.36 20.77
C ARG A 98 -10.22 -5.76 21.11
N ALA A 99 -9.29 -4.80 21.10
CA ALA A 99 -7.88 -5.05 21.36
C ALA A 99 -7.62 -5.56 22.79
N ARG A 100 -8.38 -5.11 23.79
CA ARG A 100 -8.24 -5.58 25.19
C ARG A 100 -8.69 -7.02 25.40
N SER A 101 -9.51 -7.56 24.50
CA SER A 101 -9.92 -8.97 24.52
C SER A 101 -9.11 -9.84 23.56
N ALA A 102 -8.08 -9.28 22.92
CA ALA A 102 -7.27 -9.97 21.93
C ALA A 102 -5.86 -10.25 22.44
N LYS A 103 -5.21 -11.26 21.86
CA LYS A 103 -3.82 -11.59 22.19
C LYS A 103 -2.83 -10.58 21.60
N LEU A 104 -3.16 -10.00 20.44
CA LEU A 104 -2.31 -9.08 19.71
C LEU A 104 -3.11 -7.98 19.00
N LEU A 105 -2.61 -6.75 19.03
CA LEU A 105 -3.10 -5.62 18.23
C LEU A 105 -2.11 -5.33 17.09
N HIS A 106 -2.61 -5.20 15.85
CA HIS A 106 -1.80 -4.83 14.69
C HIS A 106 -2.33 -3.54 14.06
N LEU A 107 -1.58 -2.44 14.21
CA LEU A 107 -1.95 -1.13 13.67
C LEU A 107 -1.27 -0.87 12.32
N HIS A 108 -2.05 -0.49 11.31
CA HIS A 108 -1.55 -0.03 10.02
C HIS A 108 -1.54 1.49 9.93
N LEU A 109 -0.35 2.07 9.86
CA LEU A 109 -0.09 3.51 9.91
C LEU A 109 0.30 4.06 8.54
N PRO A 110 0.03 5.35 8.28
CA PRO A 110 -0.23 6.43 9.26
C PRO A 110 -1.70 6.57 9.69
N MET A 111 -1.93 6.85 10.98
CA MET A 111 -3.26 7.17 11.54
C MET A 111 -3.16 8.28 12.59
N LEU A 112 -4.12 9.21 12.63
CA LEU A 112 -4.15 10.26 13.66
C LEU A 112 -4.44 9.67 15.04
N GLU A 113 -5.21 8.58 15.10
CA GLU A 113 -5.68 7.95 16.33
C GLU A 113 -4.68 6.96 16.94
N ALA A 114 -3.66 6.53 16.18
CA ALA A 114 -2.76 5.44 16.59
C ALA A 114 -2.10 5.67 17.95
N GLY A 115 -1.62 6.89 18.22
CA GLY A 115 -1.01 7.26 19.48
C GLY A 115 -1.95 7.10 20.67
N ILE A 116 -3.17 7.63 20.59
CA ILE A 116 -4.14 7.49 21.69
C ILE A 116 -4.61 6.03 21.85
N ILE A 117 -4.82 5.31 20.75
CA ILE A 117 -5.15 3.88 20.78
C ILE A 117 -4.06 3.11 21.53
N SER A 118 -2.78 3.32 21.18
CA SER A 118 -1.64 2.63 21.80
C SER A 118 -1.47 2.92 23.30
N LEU A 119 -1.95 4.07 23.79
CA LEU A 119 -1.97 4.40 25.21
C LEU A 119 -3.13 3.69 25.93
N LEU A 120 -4.29 3.57 25.28
CA LEU A 120 -5.51 2.98 25.84
C LEU A 120 -5.49 1.44 25.91
N VAL A 121 -4.59 0.80 25.16
CA VAL A 121 -4.41 -0.66 25.05
C VAL A 121 -3.04 -1.11 25.55
N ALA A 122 -2.46 -0.40 26.53
CA ALA A 122 -1.10 -0.60 27.02
C ALA A 122 -0.74 -2.04 27.45
N ALA A 123 -1.72 -2.85 27.83
CA ALA A 123 -1.52 -4.24 28.24
C ALA A 123 -1.55 -5.25 27.07
N THR A 124 -1.98 -4.83 25.87
CA THR A 124 -2.05 -5.68 24.68
C THR A 124 -0.77 -5.47 23.84
N PRO A 125 0.03 -6.51 23.59
CA PRO A 125 1.16 -6.44 22.67
C PRO A 125 0.71 -5.86 21.32
N THR A 126 1.46 -4.86 20.84
CA THR A 126 1.08 -4.10 19.64
C THR A 126 2.16 -4.19 18.59
N ILE A 127 1.81 -4.58 17.36
CA ILE A 127 2.64 -4.42 16.17
C ILE A 127 2.19 -3.17 15.44
N VAL A 128 3.14 -2.37 14.99
CA VAL A 128 2.89 -1.24 14.10
C VAL A 128 3.47 -1.54 12.74
N THR A 129 2.67 -1.42 11.68
CA THR A 129 3.15 -1.42 10.30
C THR A 129 3.06 0.00 9.77
N TYR A 130 4.22 0.65 9.62
CA TYR A 130 4.34 2.01 9.12
C TYR A 130 4.75 1.99 7.65
N GLN A 131 3.81 2.28 6.75
CA GLN A 131 4.03 2.10 5.31
C GLN A 131 4.48 3.38 4.61
N CYS A 132 4.00 4.54 5.07
CA CYS A 132 4.40 5.83 4.50
C CYS A 132 4.16 7.02 5.45
N ASP A 133 4.83 8.13 5.15
CA ASP A 133 4.58 9.44 5.72
C ASP A 133 3.22 9.96 5.24
N PHE A 134 2.40 10.45 6.17
CA PHE A 134 1.15 11.12 5.81
C PHE A 134 1.42 12.45 5.10
N VAL A 135 0.71 12.73 4.01
CA VAL A 135 0.82 14.01 3.29
C VAL A 135 -0.54 14.68 3.24
N ALA A 136 -0.67 15.78 3.99
CA ALA A 136 -1.88 16.60 3.96
C ALA A 136 -1.95 17.38 2.63
N THR A 137 -3.15 17.50 2.05
CA THR A 137 -3.36 18.20 0.78
C THR A 137 -3.65 19.69 1.01
N ASN A 138 -4.43 20.06 2.03
CA ASN A 138 -4.72 21.46 2.36
C ASN A 138 -3.44 22.22 2.74
N PRO A 139 -3.04 23.25 1.96
CA PRO A 139 -1.78 23.96 2.15
C PRO A 139 -1.73 24.76 3.45
N ILE A 140 -2.87 25.25 3.95
CA ILE A 140 -2.95 26.11 5.14
C ILE A 140 -2.70 25.29 6.41
N LEU A 141 -3.37 24.15 6.54
CA LEU A 141 -3.28 23.29 7.73
C LEU A 141 -2.23 22.18 7.61
N ARG A 142 -1.54 22.08 6.47
CA ARG A 142 -0.60 21.02 6.12
C ARG A 142 0.36 20.67 7.25
N SER A 143 1.13 21.66 7.69
CA SER A 143 2.18 21.47 8.70
C SER A 143 1.63 21.03 10.05
N LEU A 144 0.45 21.54 10.45
CA LEU A 144 -0.17 21.18 11.71
C LEU A 144 -0.67 19.74 11.68
N VAL A 145 -1.47 19.38 10.67
CA VAL A 145 -2.05 18.03 10.54
C VAL A 145 -0.93 16.99 10.41
N GLN A 146 0.09 17.24 9.59
CA GLN A 146 1.24 16.34 9.46
C GLN A 146 1.97 16.16 10.79
N ARG A 147 2.25 17.24 11.54
CA ARG A 147 2.90 17.13 12.86
C ARG A 147 2.07 16.33 13.85
N LEU A 148 0.73 16.45 13.82
CA LEU A 148 -0.15 15.69 14.69
C LEU A 148 -0.14 14.19 14.34
N VAL A 149 -0.24 13.84 13.05
CA VAL A 149 -0.16 12.45 12.60
C VAL A 149 1.22 11.85 12.84
N ASP A 150 2.30 12.61 12.60
CA ASP A 150 3.67 12.19 12.87
C ASP A 150 3.88 11.96 14.38
N LYS A 151 3.39 12.87 15.25
CA LYS A 151 3.45 12.69 16.71
C LYS A 151 2.66 11.46 17.16
N SER A 152 1.45 11.26 16.62
CA SER A 152 0.63 10.10 16.92
C SER A 152 1.32 8.80 16.52
N SER A 153 1.90 8.77 15.32
CA SER A 153 2.69 7.64 14.81
C SER A 153 3.89 7.34 15.70
N LYS A 154 4.69 8.36 16.07
CA LYS A 154 5.83 8.20 16.98
C LYS A 154 5.44 7.62 18.34
N VAL A 155 4.30 8.03 18.90
CA VAL A 155 3.80 7.49 20.18
C VAL A 155 3.44 6.01 20.03
N ALA A 156 2.72 5.64 18.97
CA ALA A 156 2.37 4.25 18.72
C ALA A 156 3.60 3.37 18.49
N ILE A 157 4.56 3.83 17.68
CA ILE A 157 5.80 3.11 17.36
C ILE A 157 6.63 2.86 18.62
N ARG A 158 6.83 3.87 19.48
CA ARG A 158 7.61 3.71 20.73
C ARG A 158 6.99 2.74 21.73
N ARG A 159 5.69 2.46 21.61
CA ARG A 159 4.96 1.54 22.48
C ARG A 159 4.74 0.17 21.84
N ALA A 160 5.07 0.02 20.55
CA ALA A 160 4.91 -1.22 19.84
C ALA A 160 5.95 -2.25 20.32
N ALA A 161 5.52 -3.50 20.47
CA ALA A 161 6.42 -4.64 20.67
C ALA A 161 7.30 -4.87 19.43
N SER A 162 6.80 -4.54 18.24
CA SER A 162 7.55 -4.58 16.99
C SER A 162 7.01 -3.56 16.00
N THR A 163 7.91 -2.97 15.22
CA THR A 163 7.56 -2.04 14.14
C THR A 163 8.07 -2.57 12.82
N VAL A 164 7.18 -2.61 11.82
CA VAL A 164 7.46 -3.06 10.46
C VAL A 164 7.41 -1.87 9.50
N VAL A 165 8.35 -1.82 8.56
CA VAL A 165 8.41 -0.85 7.47
C VAL A 165 8.57 -1.57 6.13
N SER A 166 8.15 -0.93 5.03
CA SER A 166 8.26 -1.51 3.68
C SER A 166 9.70 -1.62 3.18
N SER A 167 10.60 -0.73 3.64
CA SER A 167 12.02 -0.77 3.34
C SER A 167 12.81 0.05 4.36
N ARG A 168 14.07 -0.32 4.60
CA ARG A 168 14.99 0.49 5.42
C ARG A 168 15.27 1.85 4.80
N ASP A 169 15.34 1.90 3.47
CA ASP A 169 15.59 3.14 2.71
C ASP A 169 14.45 4.16 2.91
N TYR A 170 13.19 3.72 2.90
CA TYR A 170 12.09 4.63 3.23
C TYR A 170 12.15 5.10 4.69
N ALA A 171 12.39 4.16 5.63
CA ALA A 171 12.44 4.47 7.05
C ALA A 171 13.51 5.52 7.41
N SER A 172 14.70 5.44 6.81
CA SER A 172 15.79 6.40 7.06
C SER A 172 15.51 7.79 6.52
N HIS A 173 14.67 7.92 5.49
CA HIS A 173 14.30 9.20 4.86
C HIS A 173 12.93 9.75 5.28
N SER A 174 12.21 9.03 6.14
CA SER A 174 10.94 9.46 6.73
C SER A 174 11.11 10.70 7.62
N ARG A 175 10.08 11.55 7.72
CA ARG A 175 10.03 12.65 8.70
C ARG A 175 10.10 12.16 10.15
N ILE A 176 9.81 10.88 10.39
CA ILE A 176 9.84 10.26 11.71
C ILE A 176 10.94 9.20 11.84
N SER A 177 11.98 9.27 11.00
CA SER A 177 13.08 8.29 10.92
C SER A 177 13.66 7.89 12.28
N SER A 178 13.83 8.83 13.21
CA SER A 178 14.34 8.54 14.56
C SER A 178 13.46 7.61 15.41
N ALA A 179 12.17 7.46 15.07
CA ALA A 179 11.31 6.45 15.69
C ALA A 179 11.37 5.09 14.97
N LEU A 180 11.90 5.04 13.75
CA LEU A 180 11.91 3.85 12.88
C LEU A 180 13.26 3.13 12.86
N GLU A 181 14.26 3.57 13.63
CA GLU A 181 15.62 3.03 13.62
C GLU A 181 15.67 1.52 13.87
N THR A 182 14.83 1.01 14.77
CA THR A 182 14.75 -0.41 15.16
C THR A 182 13.70 -1.20 14.38
N SER A 183 13.14 -0.61 13.30
CA SER A 183 12.10 -1.27 12.51
C SER A 183 12.64 -2.46 11.70
N ILE A 184 11.75 -3.43 11.52
CA ILE A 184 11.98 -4.64 10.71
C ILE A 184 11.50 -4.33 9.29
N PRO A 185 12.36 -4.42 8.26
CA PRO A 185 11.91 -4.30 6.88
C PRO A 185 11.18 -5.59 6.48
N ILE A 186 9.91 -5.48 6.11
CA ILE A 186 9.14 -6.55 5.47
C ILE A 186 8.46 -5.93 4.26
N PHE A 187 8.64 -6.55 3.09
CA PHE A 187 7.97 -6.06 1.88
C PHE A 187 6.44 -6.12 2.04
N PRO A 188 5.71 -5.14 1.48
CA PRO A 188 4.26 -5.22 1.47
C PRO A 188 3.79 -6.46 0.68
N ALA A 189 2.50 -6.73 0.77
CA ALA A 189 1.83 -7.69 -0.09
C ALA A 189 2.08 -7.38 -1.58
N VAL A 190 2.74 -8.30 -2.30
CA VAL A 190 2.94 -8.23 -3.74
C VAL A 190 2.36 -9.48 -4.39
N LEU A 191 1.48 -9.30 -5.38
CA LEU A 191 0.86 -10.39 -6.10
C LEU A 191 1.74 -10.85 -7.26
N ASN A 192 1.85 -12.17 -7.43
CA ASN A 192 2.48 -12.73 -8.62
C ASN A 192 1.51 -12.61 -9.81
N ARG A 193 1.88 -11.81 -10.81
CA ARG A 193 1.06 -11.55 -12.01
C ARG A 193 1.47 -12.36 -13.24
N ARG A 194 2.27 -13.42 -13.06
CA ARG A 194 2.64 -14.35 -14.15
C ARG A 194 1.43 -15.14 -14.66
N GLY A 195 1.56 -15.68 -15.88
CA GLY A 195 0.55 -16.55 -16.50
C GLY A 195 -0.53 -15.83 -17.29
N GLY A 196 -0.42 -14.52 -17.47
CA GLY A 196 -1.27 -13.76 -18.39
C GLY A 196 -0.98 -14.07 -19.86
N THR A 197 -1.94 -13.70 -20.72
CA THR A 197 -1.79 -13.67 -22.17
C THR A 197 -1.45 -12.26 -22.62
N ALA A 198 -0.63 -12.10 -23.67
CA ALA A 198 -0.21 -10.79 -24.19
C ALA A 198 -1.34 -10.02 -24.95
N LYS A 199 -2.53 -9.94 -24.35
CA LYS A 199 -3.77 -9.38 -24.91
C LYS A 199 -3.65 -7.94 -25.39
N PHE A 200 -2.77 -7.15 -24.78
CA PHE A 200 -2.60 -5.74 -25.10
C PHE A 200 -1.40 -5.47 -26.01
N ARG A 201 -0.62 -6.49 -26.38
CA ARG A 201 0.50 -6.37 -27.31
C ARG A 201 -0.03 -6.22 -28.74
N VAL A 202 0.50 -5.24 -29.48
CA VAL A 202 0.01 -4.91 -30.84
C VAL A 202 1.05 -5.06 -31.95
N SER A 203 2.30 -5.31 -31.58
CA SER A 203 3.40 -5.52 -32.53
C SER A 203 4.49 -6.38 -31.91
N THR A 204 5.51 -6.72 -32.68
CA THR A 204 6.73 -7.39 -32.20
C THR A 204 7.70 -6.42 -31.51
N ALA A 205 7.57 -5.12 -31.75
CA ALA A 205 8.44 -4.08 -31.20
C ALA A 205 8.32 -3.91 -29.67
N PRO A 206 9.26 -3.22 -29.02
CA PRO A 206 9.26 -3.07 -27.56
C PRO A 206 8.02 -2.36 -27.01
N HIS A 207 7.42 -2.92 -25.97
CA HIS A 207 6.28 -2.37 -25.24
C HIS A 207 6.73 -1.91 -23.84
N PHE A 208 6.51 -0.65 -23.51
CA PHE A 208 6.71 -0.08 -22.18
C PHE A 208 5.37 0.01 -21.45
N GLY A 209 5.37 -0.24 -20.14
CA GLY A 209 4.14 -0.25 -19.34
C GLY A 209 4.19 0.68 -18.14
N PHE A 210 3.11 1.43 -17.92
CA PHE A 210 2.78 2.02 -16.62
C PHE A 210 1.45 1.43 -16.13
N LEU A 211 1.42 0.95 -14.89
CA LEU A 211 0.20 0.53 -14.19
C LEU A 211 0.07 1.26 -12.86
N GLY A 212 -1.01 2.02 -12.69
CA GLY A 212 -1.30 2.74 -11.46
C GLY A 212 -2.34 3.83 -11.65
N ARG A 213 -2.74 4.48 -10.55
CA ARG A 213 -3.66 5.62 -10.62
C ARG A 213 -3.14 6.69 -11.58
N ILE A 214 -4.00 7.26 -12.42
CA ILE A 214 -3.67 8.45 -13.22
C ILE A 214 -3.75 9.65 -12.28
N ALA A 215 -2.59 10.13 -11.83
CA ALA A 215 -2.48 11.21 -10.85
C ALA A 215 -1.19 12.04 -11.07
N PRO A 216 -1.16 13.32 -10.67
CA PRO A 216 0.00 14.19 -10.90
C PRO A 216 1.31 13.65 -10.31
N GLU A 217 1.26 13.00 -9.15
CA GLU A 217 2.44 12.45 -8.47
C GLU A 217 3.07 11.26 -9.19
N LYS A 218 2.41 10.70 -10.20
CA LYS A 218 2.86 9.50 -10.92
C LYS A 218 3.76 9.78 -12.12
N GLY A 219 3.99 11.05 -12.44
CA GLY A 219 4.95 11.46 -13.47
C GLY A 219 4.55 11.10 -14.90
N LEU A 220 3.24 11.00 -15.18
CA LEU A 220 2.76 10.58 -16.50
C LEU A 220 3.05 11.58 -17.62
N LEU A 221 3.11 12.87 -17.31
CA LEU A 221 3.45 13.88 -18.32
C LEU A 221 4.93 13.78 -18.69
N GLU A 222 5.80 13.59 -17.69
CA GLU A 222 7.23 13.35 -17.85
C GLU A 222 7.48 12.06 -18.62
N LEU A 223 6.71 11.00 -18.36
CA LEU A 223 6.78 9.75 -19.11
C LEU A 223 6.42 9.93 -20.58
N LEU A 224 5.32 10.62 -20.87
CA LEU A 224 4.87 10.86 -22.25
C LEU A 224 5.89 11.69 -23.03
N GLU A 225 6.43 12.73 -22.40
CA GLU A 225 7.48 13.58 -23.00
C GLU A 225 8.77 12.78 -23.23
N ALA A 226 9.22 12.01 -22.24
CA ALA A 226 10.42 11.20 -22.33
C ALA A 226 10.29 10.08 -23.38
N PHE A 227 9.11 9.47 -23.50
CA PHE A 227 8.82 8.45 -24.50
C PHE A 227 8.86 9.04 -25.92
N HIS A 228 8.32 10.24 -26.12
CA HIS A 228 8.44 10.94 -27.40
C HIS A 228 9.90 11.29 -27.72
N LEU A 229 10.63 11.84 -26.74
CA LEU A 229 12.05 12.19 -26.89
C LEU A 229 12.95 10.97 -27.11
N ALA A 230 12.57 9.80 -26.57
CA ALA A 230 13.33 8.56 -26.72
C ALA A 230 13.39 8.11 -28.18
N ALA A 231 12.33 8.40 -28.94
CA ALA A 231 12.19 8.13 -30.37
C ALA A 231 12.56 6.68 -30.76
N ILE A 232 12.23 5.72 -29.89
CA ILE A 232 12.52 4.30 -30.12
C ILE A 232 11.65 3.79 -31.29
N PRO A 233 12.24 3.19 -32.35
CA PRO A 233 11.49 2.70 -33.49
C PRO A 233 10.40 1.71 -33.07
N ASP A 234 9.20 1.95 -33.61
CA ASP A 234 7.99 1.10 -33.45
C ASP A 234 7.56 0.71 -32.03
N SER A 235 8.20 1.27 -30.99
CA SER A 235 7.87 0.98 -29.61
C SER A 235 6.46 1.46 -29.26
N VAL A 236 5.86 0.84 -28.26
CA VAL A 236 4.51 1.15 -27.77
C VAL A 236 4.57 1.47 -26.28
N LEU A 237 3.79 2.44 -25.83
CA LEU A 237 3.60 2.75 -24.42
C LEU A 237 2.17 2.42 -24.00
N LEU A 238 2.02 1.49 -23.06
CA LEU A 238 0.75 1.13 -22.43
C LEU A 238 0.61 1.85 -21.09
N ILE A 239 -0.50 2.57 -20.89
CA ILE A 239 -0.83 3.25 -19.64
C ILE A 239 -2.18 2.70 -19.14
N ALA A 240 -2.18 2.13 -17.94
CA ALA A 240 -3.38 1.53 -17.34
C ALA A 240 -3.59 1.98 -15.90
N GLY A 241 -4.85 2.13 -15.52
CA GLY A 241 -5.30 2.39 -14.16
C GLY A 241 -6.43 3.43 -14.06
N PRO A 242 -7.07 3.53 -12.88
CA PRO A 242 -8.19 4.45 -12.65
C PRO A 242 -7.71 5.90 -12.54
N ILE A 243 -8.59 6.84 -12.85
CA ILE A 243 -8.37 8.27 -12.61
C ILE A 243 -8.47 8.53 -11.10
N ALA A 244 -7.44 9.15 -10.51
CA ALA A 244 -7.47 9.53 -9.10
C ALA A 244 -8.39 10.71 -8.85
N GLU A 245 -9.01 10.79 -7.66
CA GLU A 245 -9.77 11.98 -7.23
C GLU A 245 -8.91 13.26 -7.23
N SER A 246 -7.60 13.13 -6.97
CA SER A 246 -6.63 14.23 -7.02
C SER A 246 -6.36 14.76 -8.43
N ALA A 247 -6.75 14.02 -9.47
CA ALA A 247 -6.52 14.42 -10.86
C ALA A 247 -7.67 15.31 -11.35
N ASN A 248 -7.42 16.61 -11.37
CA ASN A 248 -8.39 17.56 -11.92
C ASN A 248 -8.56 17.40 -13.44
N LYS A 249 -9.66 17.95 -13.97
CA LYS A 249 -9.99 17.86 -15.41
C LYS A 249 -8.86 18.37 -16.31
N SER A 250 -8.15 19.42 -15.91
CA SER A 250 -7.05 19.99 -16.70
C SER A 250 -5.82 19.08 -16.76
N PHE A 251 -5.49 18.37 -15.68
CA PHE A 251 -4.42 17.37 -15.69
C PHE A 251 -4.77 16.19 -16.62
N ILE A 252 -6.00 15.66 -16.51
CA ILE A 252 -6.45 14.58 -17.38
C ILE A 252 -6.45 14.99 -18.84
N GLN A 253 -6.88 16.23 -19.15
CA GLN A 253 -6.82 16.75 -20.51
C GLN A 253 -5.37 16.81 -21.01
N ARG A 254 -4.42 17.33 -20.21
CA ARG A 254 -3.00 17.35 -20.60
C ARG A 254 -2.43 15.96 -20.87
N VAL A 255 -2.77 14.96 -20.06
CA VAL A 255 -2.35 13.57 -20.29
C VAL A 255 -2.93 13.04 -21.61
N ARG A 256 -4.21 13.29 -21.88
CA ARG A 256 -4.86 12.89 -23.14
C ARG A 256 -4.28 13.61 -24.35
N ASP A 257 -4.00 14.91 -24.25
CA ASP A 257 -3.42 15.70 -25.34
C ASP A 257 -1.99 15.27 -25.64
N ALA A 258 -1.20 14.94 -24.62
CA ALA A 258 0.15 14.41 -24.79
C ALA A 258 0.15 13.00 -25.39
N ALA A 259 -0.78 12.13 -24.98
CA ALA A 259 -0.92 10.78 -25.51
C ALA A 259 -1.52 10.75 -26.93
N GLY A 260 -2.60 11.50 -27.17
CA GLY A 260 -3.39 11.49 -28.40
C GLY A 260 -2.63 11.99 -29.64
N LYS A 261 -1.48 12.65 -29.44
CA LYS A 261 -0.56 13.04 -30.52
C LYS A 261 0.28 11.89 -31.06
N ASN A 262 0.28 10.73 -30.40
CA ASN A 262 1.16 9.62 -30.75
C ASN A 262 0.38 8.29 -30.83
N PRO A 263 0.22 7.70 -32.03
CA PRO A 263 -0.48 6.42 -32.18
C PRO A 263 0.21 5.26 -31.44
N LYS A 264 1.45 5.46 -30.99
CA LYS A 264 2.23 4.51 -30.19
C LYS A 264 1.90 4.55 -28.70
N VAL A 265 1.06 5.47 -28.23
CA VAL A 265 0.64 5.55 -26.82
C VAL A 265 -0.81 5.07 -26.68
N ARG A 266 -1.03 4.07 -25.82
CA ARG A 266 -2.35 3.47 -25.57
C ARG A 266 -2.73 3.60 -24.10
N ILE A 267 -3.75 4.41 -23.84
CA ILE A 267 -4.37 4.49 -22.51
C ILE A 267 -5.48 3.46 -22.45
N LEU A 268 -5.29 2.42 -21.63
CA LEU A 268 -6.21 1.27 -21.50
C LEU A 268 -7.35 1.52 -20.51
N GLY A 269 -7.28 2.59 -19.72
CA GLY A 269 -8.21 2.86 -18.63
C GLY A 269 -8.00 1.94 -17.44
N SER A 270 -9.02 1.81 -16.59
CA SER A 270 -8.97 0.90 -15.44
C SER A 270 -9.12 -0.55 -15.91
N LEU A 271 -8.20 -1.42 -15.51
CA LEU A 271 -8.26 -2.84 -15.82
C LEU A 271 -8.94 -3.61 -14.68
N PRO A 272 -9.79 -4.60 -14.99
CA PRO A 272 -10.22 -5.57 -13.98
C PRO A 272 -9.03 -6.40 -13.50
N GLU A 273 -9.12 -6.93 -12.27
CA GLU A 273 -8.05 -7.72 -11.65
C GLU A 273 -7.57 -8.89 -12.52
N SER A 274 -8.50 -9.51 -13.26
CA SER A 274 -8.23 -10.61 -14.20
C SER A 274 -7.40 -10.21 -15.43
N ASP A 275 -7.38 -8.92 -15.80
CA ASP A 275 -6.61 -8.41 -16.94
C ASP A 275 -5.24 -7.86 -16.53
N ILE A 276 -4.95 -7.69 -15.23
CA ILE A 276 -3.65 -7.23 -14.77
C ILE A 276 -2.51 -8.18 -15.19
N PRO A 277 -2.63 -9.52 -15.06
CA PRO A 277 -1.64 -10.44 -15.62
C PRO A 277 -1.44 -10.27 -17.13
N ASN A 278 -2.52 -10.00 -17.88
CA ASN A 278 -2.45 -9.78 -19.33
C ASN A 278 -1.69 -8.49 -19.67
N PHE A 279 -1.78 -7.47 -18.82
CA PHE A 279 -0.99 -6.24 -18.96
C PHE A 279 0.50 -6.51 -18.81
N TYR A 280 0.92 -7.20 -17.75
CA TYR A 280 2.33 -7.53 -17.54
C TYR A 280 2.88 -8.45 -18.63
N ALA A 281 2.09 -9.42 -19.13
CA ALA A 281 2.47 -10.25 -20.26
C ALA A 281 2.60 -9.48 -21.60
N SER A 282 2.11 -8.23 -21.67
CA SER A 282 2.12 -7.42 -22.88
C SER A 282 3.25 -6.38 -22.93
N ILE A 283 4.12 -6.31 -21.92
CA ILE A 283 5.20 -5.31 -21.82
C ILE A 283 6.57 -5.96 -21.68
N ASP A 284 7.59 -5.29 -22.20
CA ASP A 284 9.00 -5.68 -22.13
C ASP A 284 9.76 -4.88 -21.07
N ALA A 285 9.24 -3.72 -20.64
CA ALA A 285 9.77 -2.96 -19.52
C ALA A 285 8.66 -2.19 -18.79
N PHE A 286 8.78 -2.11 -17.46
CA PHE A 286 7.84 -1.36 -16.62
C PHE A 286 8.44 -0.01 -16.20
N VAL A 287 7.62 1.04 -16.17
CA VAL A 287 8.05 2.40 -15.86
C VAL A 287 7.23 2.95 -14.70
N LEU A 288 7.91 3.34 -13.62
CA LEU A 288 7.36 3.99 -12.45
C LEU A 288 8.02 5.37 -12.24
N PRO A 289 7.57 6.41 -12.97
CA PRO A 289 8.23 7.71 -13.01
C PRO A 289 7.72 8.67 -11.91
N SER A 290 7.32 8.14 -10.76
CA SER A 290 6.73 8.92 -9.68
C SER A 290 7.61 10.11 -9.29
N THR A 291 7.00 11.27 -9.08
CA THR A 291 7.73 12.55 -8.94
C THR A 291 7.92 13.00 -7.49
N ASN A 292 7.22 12.39 -6.54
CA ASN A 292 7.31 12.77 -5.13
C ASN A 292 7.00 11.62 -4.16
N ARG A 293 7.17 11.91 -2.86
CA ARG A 293 7.08 10.95 -1.73
C ARG A 293 5.69 10.35 -1.47
N LEU A 294 4.67 10.72 -2.26
CA LEU A 294 3.37 10.01 -2.24
C LEU A 294 3.50 8.59 -2.79
N GLU A 295 4.57 8.29 -3.53
CA GLU A 295 5.00 6.92 -3.78
C GLU A 295 6.03 6.50 -2.73
N ALA A 296 5.73 5.42 -2.00
CA ALA A 296 6.58 4.94 -0.90
C ALA A 296 7.31 3.63 -1.21
N PHE A 297 6.76 2.81 -2.11
CA PHE A 297 7.34 1.50 -2.44
C PHE A 297 7.13 1.13 -3.92
N GLY A 298 5.96 1.41 -4.49
CA GLY A 298 5.61 0.98 -5.85
C GLY A 298 5.31 -0.52 -5.92
N ILE A 299 4.13 -0.96 -5.45
CA ILE A 299 3.72 -2.37 -5.57
C ILE A 299 3.74 -2.83 -7.04
N ALA A 300 3.29 -1.98 -7.98
CA ALA A 300 3.27 -2.32 -9.39
C ALA A 300 4.66 -2.58 -10.01
N GLN A 301 5.73 -1.94 -9.52
CA GLN A 301 7.10 -2.30 -9.96
C GLN A 301 7.55 -3.63 -9.34
N ALA A 302 7.14 -3.94 -8.11
CA ALA A 302 7.43 -5.24 -7.51
C ALA A 302 6.73 -6.38 -8.25
N GLU A 303 5.47 -6.18 -8.66
CA GLU A 303 4.72 -7.12 -9.51
C GLU A 303 5.41 -7.29 -10.88
N ALA A 304 5.94 -6.22 -11.47
CA ALA A 304 6.72 -6.27 -12.71
C ALA A 304 7.98 -7.13 -12.55
N LEU A 305 8.75 -6.90 -11.47
CA LEU A 305 9.94 -7.68 -11.14
C LEU A 305 9.61 -9.16 -10.92
N LEU A 306 8.52 -9.48 -10.21
CA LEU A 306 8.04 -10.85 -10.09
C LEU A 306 7.74 -11.49 -11.45
N CYS A 307 7.27 -10.71 -12.42
CA CYS A 307 7.04 -11.16 -13.81
C CYS A 307 8.31 -11.21 -14.68
N ASP A 308 9.49 -10.96 -14.10
CA ASP A 308 10.77 -10.90 -14.79
C ASP A 308 10.84 -9.76 -15.83
N ILE A 309 10.17 -8.64 -15.53
CA ILE A 309 10.16 -7.44 -16.38
C ILE A 309 11.10 -6.39 -15.76
N PRO A 310 12.08 -5.87 -16.51
CA PRO A 310 12.97 -4.82 -16.00
C PRO A 310 12.22 -3.52 -15.73
N VAL A 311 12.64 -2.81 -14.69
CA VAL A 311 11.94 -1.61 -14.20
C VAL A 311 12.77 -0.34 -14.40
N ILE A 312 12.15 0.72 -14.90
CA ILE A 312 12.64 2.09 -14.72
C ILE A 312 11.89 2.70 -13.55
N ALA A 313 12.61 3.12 -12.51
CA ALA A 313 12.01 3.76 -11.34
C ALA A 313 12.75 5.05 -10.98
N THR A 314 12.07 5.97 -10.31
CA THR A 314 12.71 7.21 -9.83
C THR A 314 13.50 6.98 -8.54
N ASP A 315 14.51 7.81 -8.32
CA ASP A 315 15.33 7.88 -7.13
C ASP A 315 14.52 8.55 -6.00
N LEU A 316 13.40 7.94 -5.63
CA LEU A 316 12.63 8.27 -4.44
C LEU A 316 12.94 7.26 -3.34
N PRO A 317 13.00 7.69 -2.06
CA PRO A 317 13.20 6.76 -0.97
C PRO A 317 12.14 5.65 -0.98
N GLY A 318 12.57 4.42 -0.70
CA GLY A 318 11.75 3.22 -0.80
C GLY A 318 11.58 2.69 -2.22
N VAL A 319 11.16 3.55 -3.17
CA VAL A 319 10.95 3.21 -4.59
C VAL A 319 12.21 2.66 -5.24
N ARG A 320 13.35 3.33 -5.03
CA ARG A 320 14.65 2.93 -5.59
C ARG A 320 15.16 1.58 -5.09
N THR A 321 14.64 1.10 -3.95
CA THR A 321 15.17 -0.06 -3.22
C THR A 321 15.14 -1.31 -4.09
N LEU A 322 14.03 -1.56 -4.77
CA LEU A 322 13.85 -2.82 -5.50
C LEU A 322 14.80 -2.92 -6.68
N VAL A 323 14.90 -1.85 -7.48
CA VAL A 323 15.82 -1.81 -8.63
C VAL A 323 17.27 -1.92 -8.16
N ARG A 324 17.66 -1.23 -7.08
CA ARG A 324 19.03 -1.32 -6.52
C ARG A 324 19.34 -2.70 -5.95
N GLN A 325 18.40 -3.31 -5.26
CA GLN A 325 18.57 -4.60 -4.60
C GLN A 325 18.65 -5.75 -5.61
N PHE A 326 17.84 -5.71 -6.67
CA PHE A 326 17.74 -6.81 -7.63
C PHE A 326 18.53 -6.60 -8.92
N GLY A 327 18.99 -5.38 -9.19
CA GLY A 327 19.75 -5.02 -10.39
C GLY A 327 18.93 -5.08 -11.69
N HIS A 328 17.63 -5.37 -11.63
CA HIS A 328 16.78 -5.59 -12.79
C HIS A 328 16.09 -4.30 -13.24
N GLY A 329 16.88 -3.31 -13.67
CA GLY A 329 16.32 -2.03 -14.08
C GLY A 329 17.30 -0.85 -14.08
N VAL A 330 16.72 0.34 -14.11
CA VAL A 330 17.42 1.64 -14.08
C VAL A 330 16.75 2.56 -13.06
N VAL A 331 17.56 3.24 -12.24
CA VAL A 331 17.09 4.29 -11.32
C VAL A 331 17.46 5.65 -11.89
N ILE A 332 16.48 6.56 -11.99
CA ILE A 332 16.65 7.91 -12.54
C ILE A 332 16.26 9.00 -11.53
N PRO A 333 16.76 10.25 -11.64
CA PRO A 333 16.23 11.35 -10.84
C PRO A 333 14.72 11.58 -11.08
N PRO A 334 13.95 11.98 -10.05
CA PRO A 334 12.54 12.36 -10.23
C PRO A 334 12.42 13.61 -11.11
N SER A 335 11.35 13.67 -11.91
CA SER A 335 11.05 14.79 -12.82
C SER A 335 12.12 15.09 -13.89
N ASP A 336 13.04 14.16 -14.18
CA ASP A 336 14.05 14.31 -15.22
C ASP A 336 13.65 13.56 -16.50
N VAL A 337 13.05 14.31 -17.44
CA VAL A 337 12.60 13.81 -18.74
C VAL A 337 13.76 13.26 -19.58
N ARG A 338 14.95 13.88 -19.52
CA ARG A 338 16.10 13.45 -20.32
C ARG A 338 16.67 12.14 -19.79
N ALA A 339 16.83 12.04 -18.47
CA ALA A 339 17.26 10.80 -17.82
C ALA A 339 16.27 9.67 -18.09
N LEU A 340 14.96 9.94 -18.01
CA LEU A 340 13.92 8.95 -18.35
C LEU A 340 14.00 8.51 -19.81
N SER A 341 14.21 9.45 -20.74
CA SER A 341 14.37 9.15 -22.17
C SER A 341 15.58 8.27 -22.45
N VAL A 342 16.71 8.52 -21.78
CA VAL A 342 17.91 7.66 -21.86
C VAL A 342 17.62 6.28 -21.26
N ALA A 343 17.00 6.21 -20.09
CA ALA A 343 16.66 4.96 -19.42
C ALA A 343 15.72 4.07 -20.27
N LEU A 344 14.75 4.65 -21.00
CA LEU A 344 13.88 3.92 -21.92
C LEU A 344 14.68 3.18 -23.02
N ARG A 345 15.79 3.75 -23.48
CA ARG A 345 16.66 3.10 -24.48
C ARG A 345 17.54 2.00 -23.87
N GLU A 346 17.96 2.17 -22.61
CA GLU A 346 18.89 1.24 -21.95
C GLU A 346 18.21 0.05 -21.28
N VAL A 347 16.99 0.22 -20.78
CA VAL A 347 16.36 -0.76 -19.87
C VAL A 347 16.14 -2.13 -20.51
N LEU A 348 15.90 -2.18 -21.83
CA LEU A 348 15.65 -3.43 -22.56
C LEU A 348 16.85 -4.36 -22.60
N GLY A 349 18.07 -3.82 -22.42
CA GLY A 349 19.30 -4.61 -22.32
C GLY A 349 19.65 -5.05 -20.90
N ARG A 350 18.85 -4.67 -19.89
CA ARG A 350 19.12 -5.01 -18.48
C ARG A 350 18.63 -6.42 -18.20
N THR A 351 19.51 -7.25 -17.65
CA THR A 351 19.19 -8.59 -17.16
C THR A 351 19.23 -8.59 -15.63
N GLY A 352 18.16 -9.08 -15.01
CA GLY A 352 18.07 -9.30 -13.57
C GLY A 352 18.46 -10.71 -13.16
N THR A 353 18.54 -10.95 -11.84
CA THR A 353 18.73 -12.30 -11.31
C THR A 353 17.37 -12.89 -10.90
N THR A 354 16.89 -13.88 -11.67
CA THR A 354 15.60 -14.58 -11.42
C THR A 354 15.48 -15.21 -10.02
N ARG A 355 16.61 -15.56 -9.37
CA ARG A 355 16.63 -16.06 -7.97
C ARG A 355 16.27 -15.01 -6.92
N SER A 356 16.42 -13.73 -7.20
CA SER A 356 16.27 -12.67 -6.20
C SER A 356 14.82 -12.23 -5.96
N ASN A 357 13.91 -12.60 -6.86
CA ASN A 357 12.50 -12.22 -6.81
C ASN A 357 11.65 -13.06 -5.84
N ALA A 358 12.16 -14.21 -5.36
CA ALA A 358 11.41 -15.04 -4.41
C ALA A 358 11.08 -14.28 -3.11
N ALA A 359 12.04 -13.50 -2.59
CA ALA A 359 11.86 -12.69 -1.39
C ALA A 359 10.77 -11.62 -1.53
N LEU A 360 10.52 -11.08 -2.73
CA LEU A 360 9.41 -10.15 -2.97
C LEU A 360 8.04 -10.81 -2.76
N GLY A 361 7.92 -12.09 -3.11
CA GLY A 361 6.68 -12.85 -2.95
C GLY A 361 6.43 -13.35 -1.52
N ASP A 362 7.43 -13.28 -0.65
CA ASP A 362 7.37 -13.86 0.69
C ASP A 362 6.97 -12.85 1.78
N GLY A 363 6.77 -11.56 1.46
CA GLY A 363 6.46 -10.52 2.45
C GLY A 363 5.28 -10.87 3.37
N VAL A 364 4.18 -11.41 2.81
CA VAL A 364 3.03 -11.85 3.62
C VAL A 364 3.40 -13.02 4.56
N LYS A 365 4.25 -13.95 4.12
CA LYS A 365 4.73 -15.06 4.97
C LYS A 365 5.60 -14.53 6.11
N GLU A 366 6.46 -13.55 5.85
CA GLU A 366 7.27 -12.90 6.88
C GLU A 366 6.41 -12.17 7.92
N TYR A 367 5.32 -11.50 7.50
CA TYR A 367 4.33 -10.93 8.41
C TYR A 367 3.69 -12.00 9.30
N VAL A 368 3.22 -13.10 8.70
CA VAL A 368 2.60 -14.22 9.45
C VAL A 368 3.59 -14.83 10.45
N GLU A 369 4.86 -15.00 10.06
CA GLU A 369 5.89 -15.55 10.93
C GLU A 369 6.27 -14.60 12.08
N LEU A 370 6.34 -13.29 11.83
CA LEU A 370 6.52 -12.30 12.89
C LEU A 370 5.35 -12.36 13.89
N ILE A 371 4.11 -12.39 13.40
CA ILE A 371 2.91 -12.42 14.24
C ILE A 371 2.82 -13.73 15.03
N ARG A 372 3.13 -14.88 14.41
CA ARG A 372 3.18 -16.19 15.06
C ARG A 372 4.16 -16.20 16.24
N ARG A 373 5.38 -15.69 16.04
CA ARG A 373 6.39 -15.61 17.10
C ARG A 373 5.91 -14.77 18.28
N LEU A 374 5.34 -13.60 18.00
CA LEU A 374 4.82 -12.71 19.04
C LEU A 374 3.62 -13.30 19.78
N LEU A 375 2.73 -14.05 19.10
CA LEU A 375 1.63 -14.76 19.75
C LEU A 375 2.14 -15.88 20.68
N ALA A 376 3.19 -16.61 20.27
CA ALA A 376 3.80 -17.64 21.10
C ALA A 376 4.46 -17.07 22.37
N ASP A 377 5.11 -15.90 22.26
CA ASP A 377 5.71 -15.21 23.42
C ASP A 377 4.65 -14.76 24.45
N VAL A 378 3.42 -14.48 24.01
CA VAL A 378 2.30 -14.13 24.90
C VAL A 378 1.75 -15.35 25.63
N GLU A 379 1.74 -16.51 24.98
CA GLU A 379 1.25 -17.76 25.57
C GLU A 379 2.26 -18.41 26.54
N SER A 380 3.55 -18.05 26.44
CA SER A 380 4.63 -18.52 27.33
C SER A 380 5.44 -17.36 27.92
N PRO A 381 4.88 -16.59 28.88
CA PRO A 381 5.61 -15.50 29.52
C PRO A 381 6.83 -16.06 30.27
N ARG A 382 8.02 -15.53 29.97
CA ARG A 382 9.26 -15.87 30.69
C ARG A 382 9.26 -15.40 32.13
#